data_AF-A0A929UA26-F1
#
_entry.id   AF-A0A929UA26-F1
#
_cell.length_a   1.000
_cell.length_b   1.000
_cell.length_c   1.000
_cell.angle_alpha   90.00
_cell.angle_beta   90.00
_cell.angle_gamma   90.00
#
_symmetry.space_group_name_H-M   'P 1'
#
loop_
_entity.id
_entity.type
_entity.pdbx_description
1 polymer ?
#
loop_
_entity_poly.entity_id
_entity_poly.type
_entity_poly.pdbx_seq_one_letter_code
_entity_poly.pdbx_strand_id
1 'polypeptide(L)'
;MLRFIFGASGAGKSVSLYREVIERAEREPERNFFILVPDQFTMQTQMDVVREHPRHGIMNIDVLSFGRLSHRILAECGGEKMPVLDDTGKSLLLRHAADKHAEELPYIGRNMHKAGYIDEVKSTISEFMQYNLSPTDLDLLIKAGEKRSTLQAKLRDLRLLYAAFLEEIKNRFRTPEETLGLVASLVPGSALLEDSVIAFDGFTGFTPVQYRLLGALMATCSEVICTVTIPAEEDLYSFREGVPEQDLFYLSKKTIFQLEKTEWLAQREVDFAHTPDLDRFLEAQRQLRKRRGIDRLLFGNPVVRLSNNPPLAFLEAGLFRYPFKSFSQEASTLHLSVSLTREEEISRVFRTIRTLIREDETL
;
A
#
# COMPACT_ATOMS: atom_id res chain seq x y z
N MET A 1 -19.56 0.58 -1.03
CA MET A 1 -19.56 0.45 0.45
C MET A 1 -18.16 0.12 0.95
N LEU A 2 -17.59 0.87 1.91
CA LEU A 2 -16.29 0.53 2.51
C LEU A 2 -16.44 -0.45 3.69
N ARG A 3 -15.60 -1.47 3.72
CA ARG A 3 -15.55 -2.51 4.76
C ARG A 3 -14.11 -2.84 5.15
N PHE A 4 -13.91 -3.20 6.42
CA PHE A 4 -12.61 -3.59 6.95
C PHE A 4 -12.54 -5.05 7.40
N ILE A 5 -11.35 -5.65 7.27
CA ILE A 5 -10.96 -6.89 7.94
C ILE A 5 -9.77 -6.58 8.85
N PHE A 6 -10.03 -6.53 10.15
CA PHE A 6 -9.04 -6.21 11.18
C PHE A 6 -8.44 -7.49 11.79
N GLY A 7 -7.18 -7.41 12.20
CA GLY A 7 -6.51 -8.48 12.91
C GLY A 7 -5.00 -8.26 13.00
N ALA A 8 -4.38 -8.86 14.02
CA ALA A 8 -2.94 -8.83 14.20
C ALA A 8 -2.18 -9.56 13.07
N SER A 9 -0.85 -9.50 13.09
CA SER A 9 -0.04 -10.30 12.16
C SER A 9 -0.30 -11.79 12.39
N GLY A 10 -0.52 -12.56 11.33
CA GLY A 10 -0.84 -13.99 11.47
C GLY A 10 -2.26 -14.32 11.93
N ALA A 11 -3.16 -13.33 12.06
CA ALA A 11 -4.57 -13.55 12.43
C ALA A 11 -5.41 -14.24 11.34
N GLY A 12 -4.88 -14.41 10.13
CA GLY A 12 -5.59 -15.05 9.01
C GLY A 12 -6.41 -14.09 8.14
N LYS A 13 -6.08 -12.78 8.13
CA LYS A 13 -6.79 -11.76 7.31
C LYS A 13 -6.85 -12.13 5.83
N SER A 14 -5.71 -12.40 5.20
CA SER A 14 -5.61 -12.76 3.78
C SER A 14 -6.40 -14.03 3.47
N VAL A 15 -6.21 -15.11 4.25
CA VAL A 15 -6.94 -16.37 4.07
C VAL A 15 -8.44 -16.17 4.21
N SER A 16 -8.86 -15.41 5.22
CA SER A 16 -10.27 -15.09 5.44
C SER A 16 -10.86 -14.30 4.27
N LEU A 17 -10.12 -13.34 3.72
CA LEU A 17 -10.53 -12.54 2.58
C LEU A 17 -10.66 -13.41 1.32
N TYR A 18 -9.64 -14.22 1.01
CA TYR A 18 -9.61 -15.04 -0.20
C TYR A 18 -10.74 -16.07 -0.19
N ARG A 19 -10.98 -16.74 0.94
CA ARG A 19 -12.11 -17.67 1.08
C ARG A 19 -13.45 -16.97 0.87
N GLU A 20 -13.63 -15.79 1.45
CA GLU A 20 -14.86 -15.03 1.25
C GLU A 20 -15.07 -14.63 -0.20
N VAL A 21 -14.02 -14.16 -0.88
CA VAL A 21 -14.06 -13.82 -2.31
C VAL A 21 -14.38 -15.06 -3.16
N ILE A 22 -13.74 -16.19 -2.89
CA ILE A 22 -13.99 -17.46 -3.59
C ILE A 22 -15.45 -17.90 -3.42
N GLU A 23 -15.95 -17.95 -2.18
CA GLU A 23 -17.33 -18.37 -1.91
C GLU A 23 -18.36 -17.47 -2.60
N ARG A 24 -18.10 -16.15 -2.69
CA ARG A 24 -18.98 -15.20 -3.38
C ARG A 24 -18.87 -15.34 -4.89
N ALA A 25 -17.66 -15.49 -5.42
CA ALA A 25 -17.42 -15.69 -6.85
C ALA A 25 -18.11 -16.96 -7.38
N GLU A 26 -18.19 -18.03 -6.59
CA GLU A 26 -18.94 -19.24 -6.94
C GLU A 26 -20.47 -19.02 -6.94
N ARG A 27 -20.99 -18.15 -6.07
CA ARG A 27 -22.43 -17.83 -5.98
C ARG A 27 -22.87 -16.78 -7.00
N GLU A 28 -21.97 -15.89 -7.39
CA GLU A 28 -22.21 -14.72 -8.23
C GLU A 28 -21.30 -14.76 -9.48
N PRO A 29 -21.50 -15.72 -10.40
CA PRO A 29 -20.57 -15.96 -11.53
C PRO A 29 -20.49 -14.79 -12.53
N GLU A 30 -21.54 -13.97 -12.61
CA GLU A 30 -21.60 -12.78 -13.49
C GLU A 30 -20.92 -11.56 -12.88
N ARG A 31 -20.56 -11.61 -11.59
CA ARG A 31 -19.94 -10.50 -10.88
C ARG A 31 -18.41 -10.64 -10.87
N ASN A 32 -17.72 -9.54 -11.09
CA ASN A 32 -16.26 -9.48 -11.03
C ASN A 32 -15.76 -9.24 -9.60
N PHE A 33 -14.71 -9.96 -9.22
CA PHE A 33 -14.01 -9.83 -7.96
C PHE A 33 -12.55 -9.47 -8.22
N PHE A 34 -12.06 -8.42 -7.59
CA PHE A 34 -10.67 -7.97 -7.72
C PHE A 34 -9.96 -8.06 -6.38
N ILE A 35 -8.78 -8.66 -6.34
CA ILE A 35 -7.90 -8.69 -5.17
C ILE A 35 -6.64 -7.90 -5.54
N LEU A 36 -6.53 -6.70 -4.98
CA LEU A 36 -5.35 -5.85 -5.12
C LEU A 36 -4.35 -6.16 -4.01
N VAL A 37 -3.11 -6.38 -4.42
CA VAL A 37 -1.95 -6.56 -3.55
C VAL A 37 -0.76 -5.74 -4.05
N PRO A 38 0.23 -5.44 -3.20
CA PRO A 38 1.49 -4.87 -3.66
C PRO A 38 2.13 -5.71 -4.77
N ASP A 39 2.83 -5.07 -5.72
CA ASP A 39 3.37 -5.71 -6.92
C ASP A 39 4.17 -6.99 -6.60
N GLN A 40 4.90 -6.98 -5.49
CA GLN A 40 5.77 -8.06 -5.00
C GLN A 40 5.01 -9.34 -4.62
N PHE A 41 3.70 -9.27 -4.37
CA PHE A 41 2.90 -10.38 -3.87
C PHE A 41 1.93 -10.97 -4.90
N THR A 42 1.77 -10.35 -6.08
CA THR A 42 0.75 -10.70 -7.08
C THR A 42 0.75 -12.19 -7.46
N MET A 43 1.90 -12.75 -7.84
CA MET A 43 2.00 -14.17 -8.23
C MET A 43 1.67 -15.10 -7.07
N GLN A 44 2.25 -14.86 -5.89
CA GLN A 44 2.02 -15.69 -4.72
C GLN A 44 0.53 -15.68 -4.32
N THR A 45 -0.10 -14.51 -4.28
CA THR A 45 -1.53 -14.38 -4.00
C THR A 45 -2.37 -15.10 -5.05
N GLN A 46 -2.03 -15.00 -6.34
CA GLN A 46 -2.73 -15.74 -7.39
C GLN A 46 -2.63 -17.26 -7.16
N MET A 47 -1.45 -17.76 -6.81
CA MET A 47 -1.24 -19.16 -6.48
C MET A 47 -2.05 -19.59 -5.26
N ASP A 48 -2.08 -18.77 -4.20
CA ASP A 48 -2.82 -19.05 -2.98
C ASP A 48 -4.33 -19.11 -3.23
N VAL A 49 -4.88 -18.16 -3.99
CA VAL A 49 -6.30 -18.14 -4.37
C VAL A 49 -6.64 -19.36 -5.22
N VAL A 50 -5.80 -19.74 -6.19
CA VAL A 50 -6.01 -20.95 -7.00
C VAL A 50 -5.95 -22.23 -6.16
N ARG A 51 -5.02 -22.31 -5.20
CA ARG A 51 -4.91 -23.48 -4.31
C ARG A 51 -6.10 -23.63 -3.38
N GLU A 52 -6.60 -22.53 -2.82
CA GLU A 52 -7.78 -22.52 -1.94
C GLU A 52 -9.09 -22.70 -2.72
N HIS A 53 -9.15 -22.30 -4.00
CA HIS A 53 -10.35 -22.43 -4.81
C HIS A 53 -10.70 -23.92 -5.03
N PRO A 54 -11.92 -24.39 -4.72
CA PRO A 54 -12.30 -25.82 -4.82
C PRO A 54 -12.07 -26.45 -6.21
N ARG A 55 -12.22 -25.62 -7.25
CA ARG A 55 -11.99 -26.00 -8.67
C ARG A 55 -10.62 -25.63 -9.23
N HIS A 56 -9.72 -25.08 -8.41
CA HIS A 56 -8.39 -24.61 -8.83
C HIS A 56 -8.38 -23.65 -10.03
N GLY A 57 -9.35 -22.74 -10.10
CA GLY A 57 -9.48 -21.75 -11.17
C GLY A 57 -10.02 -20.42 -10.66
N ILE A 58 -9.69 -19.33 -11.33
CA ILE A 58 -10.02 -17.96 -10.91
C ILE A 58 -10.58 -17.15 -12.09
N MET A 59 -11.78 -17.53 -12.54
CA MET A 59 -12.38 -17.00 -13.78
C MET A 59 -12.84 -15.53 -13.62
N ASN A 60 -13.73 -15.28 -12.66
CA ASN A 60 -14.23 -13.95 -12.30
C ASN A 60 -13.50 -13.36 -11.08
N ILE A 61 -12.35 -13.92 -10.71
CA ILE A 61 -11.48 -13.41 -9.65
C ILE A 61 -10.15 -13.00 -10.27
N ASP A 62 -9.82 -11.72 -10.16
CA ASP A 62 -8.60 -11.16 -10.69
C ASP A 62 -7.68 -10.68 -9.56
N VAL A 63 -6.49 -11.28 -9.47
CA VAL A 63 -5.43 -10.84 -8.55
C VAL A 63 -4.51 -9.88 -9.30
N LEU A 64 -4.49 -8.61 -8.88
CA LEU A 64 -3.81 -7.54 -9.60
C LEU A 64 -3.03 -6.62 -8.65
N SER A 65 -2.14 -5.82 -9.22
CA SER A 65 -1.63 -4.63 -8.56
C SER A 65 -2.32 -3.38 -9.10
N PHE A 66 -2.05 -2.23 -8.49
CA PHE A 66 -2.53 -0.93 -8.99
C PHE A 66 -2.13 -0.68 -10.45
N GLY A 67 -0.89 -1.01 -10.83
CA GLY A 67 -0.42 -0.86 -12.21
C GLY A 67 -1.20 -1.75 -13.18
N ARG A 68 -1.42 -3.02 -12.81
CA ARG A 68 -2.18 -3.96 -13.65
C ARG A 68 -3.65 -3.59 -13.78
N LEU A 69 -4.29 -3.16 -12.69
CA LEU A 69 -5.66 -2.65 -12.73
C LEU A 69 -5.75 -1.43 -13.66
N SER A 70 -4.81 -0.49 -13.53
CA SER A 70 -4.74 0.71 -14.38
C SER A 70 -4.68 0.37 -15.87
N HIS A 71 -3.85 -0.60 -16.25
CA HIS A 71 -3.77 -1.05 -17.64
C HIS A 71 -5.08 -1.65 -18.16
N ARG A 72 -5.81 -2.40 -17.33
CA ARG A 72 -7.10 -2.99 -17.74
C ARG A 72 -8.17 -1.93 -17.97
N ILE A 73 -8.31 -0.99 -17.03
CA ILE A 73 -9.27 0.12 -17.15
C ILE A 73 -8.95 0.99 -18.37
N LEU A 74 -7.67 1.30 -18.61
CA LEU A 74 -7.27 2.07 -19.79
C LEU A 74 -7.55 1.33 -21.10
N ALA A 75 -7.30 0.01 -21.13
CA ALA A 75 -7.56 -0.80 -22.31
C ALA A 75 -9.05 -0.88 -22.65
N GLU A 76 -9.92 -0.91 -21.64
CA GLU A 76 -11.37 -0.90 -21.78
C GLU A 76 -11.91 0.48 -22.20
N CYS A 77 -11.57 1.54 -21.46
CA CYS A 77 -12.15 2.87 -21.64
C CYS A 77 -11.51 3.68 -22.78
N GLY A 78 -10.63 3.08 -23.58
CA GLY A 78 -10.00 3.74 -24.73
C GLY A 78 -9.00 4.83 -24.36
N GLY A 79 -8.31 4.68 -23.21
CA GLY A 79 -7.28 5.62 -22.79
C GLY A 79 -6.14 5.72 -23.80
N GLU A 80 -5.66 6.95 -24.04
CA GLU A 80 -4.54 7.23 -24.95
C GLU A 80 -3.33 6.32 -24.67
N LYS A 81 -2.83 5.65 -25.72
CA LYS A 81 -1.69 4.72 -25.65
C LYS A 81 -0.35 5.48 -25.64
N MET A 82 -0.11 6.29 -24.61
CA MET A 82 1.25 6.77 -24.36
C MET A 82 2.06 5.69 -23.65
N PRO A 83 3.33 5.47 -24.02
CA PRO A 83 4.21 4.53 -23.33
C PRO A 83 4.42 4.97 -21.87
N VAL A 84 4.31 4.02 -20.95
CA VAL A 84 4.60 4.25 -19.52
C VAL A 84 6.11 4.24 -19.33
N LEU A 85 6.63 5.29 -18.68
CA LEU A 85 8.04 5.44 -18.37
C LEU A 85 8.41 4.59 -17.15
N ASP A 86 9.36 3.68 -17.34
CA ASP A 86 9.89 2.84 -16.27
C ASP A 86 10.96 3.59 -15.44
N ASP A 87 11.39 2.97 -14.34
CA ASP A 87 12.38 3.54 -13.44
C ASP A 87 13.72 3.85 -14.11
N THR A 88 14.12 3.03 -15.07
CA THR A 88 15.36 3.25 -15.84
C THR A 88 15.21 4.46 -16.75
N GLY A 89 14.09 4.56 -17.47
CA GLY A 89 13.75 5.71 -18.30
C GLY A 89 13.67 7.00 -17.50
N LYS A 90 13.07 6.98 -16.30
CA LYS A 90 13.07 8.12 -15.35
C LYS A 90 14.50 8.57 -15.04
N SER A 91 15.39 7.65 -14.67
CA SER A 91 16.80 7.98 -14.39
C SER A 91 17.54 8.54 -15.61
N LEU A 92 17.28 8.03 -16.82
CA LEU A 92 17.92 8.52 -18.04
C LEU A 92 17.46 9.95 -18.41
N LEU A 93 16.16 10.23 -18.34
CA LEU A 93 15.63 11.57 -18.60
C LEU A 93 16.09 12.59 -17.56
N LEU A 94 16.15 12.19 -16.28
CA LEU A 94 16.67 13.05 -15.23
C LEU A 94 18.16 13.34 -15.38
N ARG A 95 18.95 12.36 -15.82
CA ARG A 95 20.36 12.57 -16.16
C ARG A 95 20.50 13.55 -17.33
N HIS A 96 19.71 13.36 -18.39
CA HIS A 96 19.70 14.28 -19.53
C HIS A 96 19.31 15.72 -19.12
N ALA A 97 18.28 15.87 -18.29
CA ALA A 97 17.85 17.16 -17.77
C ALA A 97 18.95 17.82 -16.91
N ALA A 98 19.63 17.04 -16.06
CA ALA A 98 20.73 17.55 -15.25
C ALA A 98 21.94 17.98 -16.09
N ASP A 99 22.28 17.26 -17.15
CA ASP A 99 23.37 17.63 -18.05
C ASP A 99 23.04 18.91 -18.83
N LYS A 100 21.79 19.06 -19.28
CA LYS A 100 21.29 20.25 -20.00
C LYS A 100 21.30 21.51 -19.13
N HIS A 101 21.00 21.36 -17.84
CA HIS A 101 20.90 22.46 -16.88
C HIS A 101 22.06 22.49 -15.87
N ALA A 102 23.21 21.89 -16.20
CA ALA A 102 24.32 21.71 -15.27
C ALA A 102 24.83 23.02 -14.63
N GLU A 103 24.83 24.11 -15.39
CA GLU A 103 25.25 25.44 -14.91
C GLU A 103 24.23 26.08 -13.94
N GLU A 104 22.97 25.66 -14.02
CA GLU A 104 21.86 26.16 -13.20
C GLU A 104 21.61 25.31 -11.94
N LEU A 105 22.39 24.24 -11.75
CA LEU A 105 22.27 23.28 -10.64
C LEU A 105 23.48 23.34 -9.69
N PRO A 106 23.59 24.41 -8.87
CA PRO A 106 24.77 24.67 -8.04
C PRO A 106 25.06 23.59 -6.98
N TYR A 107 24.06 22.79 -6.59
CA TYR A 107 24.18 21.83 -5.49
C TYR A 107 24.09 20.37 -5.97
N ILE A 108 23.02 20.05 -6.71
CA ILE A 108 22.69 18.69 -7.15
C ILE A 108 23.49 18.32 -8.40
N GLY A 109 23.64 19.24 -9.36
CA GLY A 109 24.24 18.97 -10.67
C GLY A 109 25.62 18.34 -10.58
N ARG A 110 26.48 18.88 -9.71
CA ARG A 110 27.85 18.36 -9.48
C ARG A 110 27.89 16.95 -8.88
N ASN A 111 26.81 16.45 -8.31
CA ASN A 111 26.77 15.13 -7.67
C ASN A 111 26.05 14.08 -8.53
N MET A 112 25.42 14.47 -9.65
CA MET A 112 24.63 13.57 -10.50
C MET A 112 25.42 12.42 -11.15
N HIS A 113 26.75 12.56 -11.26
CA HIS A 113 27.63 11.51 -11.74
C HIS A 113 28.02 10.49 -10.66
N LYS A 114 27.72 10.75 -9.37
CA LYS A 114 28.00 9.82 -8.27
C LYS A 114 27.01 8.67 -8.30
N ALA A 115 27.50 7.46 -8.05
CA ALA A 115 26.66 6.27 -7.97
C ALA A 115 25.53 6.46 -6.94
N GLY A 116 24.30 6.08 -7.30
CA GLY A 116 23.11 6.19 -6.45
C GLY A 116 22.52 7.61 -6.32
N TYR A 117 23.24 8.67 -6.69
CA TYR A 117 22.72 10.03 -6.53
C TYR A 117 21.54 10.34 -7.47
N ILE A 118 21.61 9.84 -8.70
CA ILE A 118 20.49 9.89 -9.65
C ILE A 118 19.25 9.15 -9.10
N ASP A 119 19.45 8.05 -8.37
CA ASP A 119 18.36 7.24 -7.84
C ASP A 119 17.66 7.95 -6.68
N GLU A 120 18.40 8.69 -5.85
CA GLU A 120 17.83 9.57 -4.82
C GLU A 120 17.02 10.72 -5.41
N VAL A 121 17.54 11.38 -6.45
CA VAL A 121 16.82 12.46 -7.15
C VAL A 121 15.56 11.91 -7.83
N LYS A 122 15.67 10.75 -8.50
CA LYS A 122 14.53 10.04 -9.09
C LYS A 122 13.48 9.70 -8.04
N SER A 123 13.89 9.15 -6.90
CA SER A 123 12.98 8.77 -5.82
C SER A 123 12.27 10.00 -5.25
N THR A 124 13.00 11.10 -5.03
CA THR A 124 12.44 12.37 -4.56
C THR A 124 11.42 12.95 -5.54
N ILE A 125 11.74 12.98 -6.85
CA ILE A 125 10.82 13.49 -7.87
C ILE A 125 9.59 12.57 -7.99
N SER A 126 9.79 11.26 -7.93
CA SER A 126 8.67 10.30 -7.94
C SER A 126 7.77 10.50 -6.72
N GLU A 127 8.33 10.78 -5.54
CA GLU A 127 7.56 11.13 -4.34
C GLU A 127 6.74 12.42 -4.54
N PHE A 128 7.32 13.47 -5.12
CA PHE A 128 6.56 14.68 -5.46
C PHE A 128 5.36 14.36 -6.37
N MET A 129 5.54 13.52 -7.38
CA MET A 129 4.45 13.08 -8.26
C MET A 129 3.39 12.26 -7.49
N GLN A 130 3.82 11.31 -6.64
CA GLN A 130 2.93 10.46 -5.84
C GLN A 130 2.09 11.25 -4.83
N TYR A 131 2.62 12.37 -4.34
CA TYR A 131 1.93 13.29 -3.45
C TYR A 131 1.24 14.45 -4.19
N ASN A 132 1.18 14.40 -5.53
CA ASN A 132 0.55 15.40 -6.39
C ASN A 132 1.10 16.82 -6.14
N LEU A 133 2.39 16.93 -5.86
CA LEU A 133 3.12 18.20 -5.75
C LEU A 133 3.59 18.63 -7.14
N SER A 134 3.27 19.86 -7.51
CA SER A 134 3.74 20.50 -8.73
C SER A 134 5.05 21.27 -8.51
N PRO A 135 5.79 21.64 -9.57
CA PRO A 135 6.93 22.54 -9.45
C PRO A 135 6.57 23.88 -8.78
N THR A 136 5.33 24.35 -8.96
CA THR A 136 4.82 25.57 -8.30
C THR A 136 4.59 25.38 -6.80
N ASP A 137 4.21 24.18 -6.35
CA ASP A 137 4.09 23.89 -4.91
C ASP A 137 5.47 23.88 -4.22
N LEU A 138 6.51 23.44 -4.94
CA LEU A 138 7.90 23.53 -4.45
C LEU A 138 8.34 24.98 -4.22
N ASP A 139 7.81 25.96 -4.96
CA ASP A 139 8.11 27.38 -4.72
C ASP A 139 7.63 27.85 -3.34
N LEU A 140 6.51 27.32 -2.85
CA LEU A 140 6.02 27.60 -1.50
C LEU A 140 6.97 27.02 -0.44
N LEU A 141 7.48 25.81 -0.68
CA LEU A 141 8.45 25.17 0.21
C LEU A 141 9.81 25.88 0.22
N ILE A 142 10.26 26.39 -0.94
CA ILE A 142 11.47 27.21 -1.08
C ILE A 142 11.34 28.51 -0.27
N LYS A 143 10.16 29.13 -0.26
CA LYS A 143 9.87 30.33 0.56
C LYS A 143 9.80 29.99 2.05
N ALA A 144 9.10 28.92 2.43
CA ALA A 144 9.04 28.48 3.83
C ALA A 144 10.42 28.10 4.41
N GLY A 145 11.34 27.65 3.56
CA GLY A 145 12.71 27.29 3.89
C GLY A 145 13.71 28.45 3.95
N GLU A 146 13.28 29.72 3.91
CA GLU A 146 14.16 30.91 3.88
C GLU A 146 15.27 30.92 4.93
N LYS A 147 15.01 30.38 6.13
CA LYS A 147 16.00 30.32 7.22
C LYS A 147 17.01 29.18 7.09
N ARG A 148 16.92 28.33 6.07
CA ARG A 148 17.75 27.14 5.84
C ARG A 148 18.35 27.16 4.43
N SER A 149 19.42 27.93 4.25
CA SER A 149 20.06 28.19 2.94
C SER A 149 20.37 26.92 2.14
N THR A 150 20.90 25.86 2.78
CA THR A 150 21.21 24.59 2.10
C THR A 150 19.95 23.85 1.62
N LEU A 151 18.89 23.82 2.42
CA LEU A 151 17.63 23.19 2.03
C LEU A 151 17.00 23.96 0.88
N GLN A 152 17.02 25.28 0.95
CA GLN A 152 16.51 26.15 -0.10
C GLN A 152 17.23 25.92 -1.44
N ALA A 153 18.57 25.83 -1.42
CA ALA A 153 19.36 25.53 -2.62
C ALA A 153 18.99 24.16 -3.22
N LYS A 154 18.91 23.10 -2.41
CA LYS A 154 18.50 21.77 -2.87
C LYS A 154 17.09 21.76 -3.46
N LEU A 155 16.13 22.44 -2.84
CA LEU A 155 14.76 22.52 -3.34
C LEU A 155 14.67 23.28 -4.66
N ARG A 156 15.49 24.32 -4.87
CA ARG A 156 15.58 25.05 -6.16
C ARG A 156 16.09 24.14 -7.26
N ASP A 157 17.17 23.40 -7.00
CA ASP A 157 17.73 22.43 -7.96
C ASP A 157 16.70 21.33 -8.29
N LEU A 158 16.04 20.76 -7.28
CA LEU A 158 14.98 19.76 -7.47
C LEU A 158 13.80 20.32 -8.25
N ARG A 159 13.38 21.57 -8.00
CA ARG A 159 12.31 22.23 -8.74
C ARG A 159 12.66 22.36 -10.22
N LEU A 160 13.88 22.80 -10.52
CA LEU A 160 14.35 22.94 -11.90
C LEU A 160 14.38 21.59 -12.61
N LEU A 161 14.97 20.57 -11.98
CA LEU A 161 15.02 19.21 -12.51
C LEU A 161 13.63 18.62 -12.72
N TYR A 162 12.72 18.83 -11.77
CA TYR A 162 11.35 18.34 -11.86
C TYR A 162 10.59 19.01 -13.01
N ALA A 163 10.70 20.34 -13.15
CA ALA A 163 10.09 21.06 -14.27
C ALA A 163 10.65 20.61 -15.62
N ALA A 164 11.99 20.48 -15.72
CA ALA A 164 12.65 19.99 -16.93
C ALA A 164 12.22 18.56 -17.27
N PHE A 165 12.14 17.68 -16.26
CA PHE A 165 11.65 16.32 -16.41
C PHE A 165 10.21 16.27 -16.94
N LEU A 166 9.31 17.06 -16.36
CA LEU A 166 7.91 17.15 -16.81
C LEU A 166 7.80 17.61 -18.27
N GLU A 167 8.62 18.60 -18.68
CA GLU A 167 8.66 19.03 -20.08
C GLU A 167 9.23 17.96 -21.03
N GLU A 168 10.20 17.16 -20.61
CA GLU A 168 10.76 16.06 -21.43
C GLU A 168 9.77 14.91 -21.65
N ILE A 169 8.92 14.60 -20.66
CA ILE A 169 7.90 13.55 -20.79
C ILE A 169 6.61 14.02 -21.46
N LYS A 170 6.35 15.33 -21.47
CA LYS A 170 5.15 15.95 -22.01
C LYS A 170 4.86 15.47 -23.44
N ASN A 171 3.65 14.96 -23.65
CA ASN A 171 3.18 14.40 -24.94
C ASN A 171 4.01 13.22 -25.51
N ARG A 172 4.97 12.67 -24.75
CA ARG A 172 5.86 11.57 -25.18
C ARG A 172 5.70 10.32 -24.35
N PHE A 173 5.62 10.49 -23.03
CA PHE A 173 5.54 9.41 -22.06
C PHE A 173 4.51 9.74 -20.98
N ARG A 174 4.09 8.72 -20.24
CA ARG A 174 3.33 8.90 -18.99
C ARG A 174 4.08 8.24 -17.85
N THR A 175 3.99 8.81 -16.66
CA THR A 175 4.48 8.11 -15.47
C THR A 175 3.39 7.19 -14.89
N PRO A 176 3.77 6.18 -14.10
CA PRO A 176 2.81 5.39 -13.32
C PRO A 176 1.92 6.25 -12.42
N GLU A 177 2.46 7.34 -11.87
CA GLU A 177 1.74 8.27 -11.00
C GLU A 177 0.64 9.04 -11.75
N GLU A 178 0.93 9.58 -12.94
CA GLU A 178 -0.06 10.25 -13.80
C GLU A 178 -1.12 9.26 -14.30
N THR A 179 -0.69 8.03 -14.57
CA THR A 179 -1.56 6.94 -15.02
C THR A 179 -2.65 6.66 -13.99
N LEU A 180 -2.32 6.56 -12.70
CA LEU A 180 -3.30 6.35 -11.64
C LEU A 180 -4.29 7.51 -11.51
N GLY A 181 -3.82 8.75 -11.69
CA GLY A 181 -4.69 9.94 -11.68
C GLY A 181 -5.72 9.93 -12.81
N LEU A 182 -5.30 9.60 -14.04
CA LEU A 182 -6.21 9.43 -15.17
C LEU A 182 -7.17 8.25 -14.96
N VAL A 183 -6.67 7.12 -14.47
CA VAL A 183 -7.52 5.94 -14.23
C VAL A 183 -8.63 6.27 -13.25
N ALA A 184 -8.35 7.05 -12.20
CA ALA A 184 -9.37 7.48 -11.25
C ALA A 184 -10.54 8.24 -11.92
N SER A 185 -10.28 9.04 -12.97
CA SER A 185 -11.37 9.72 -13.69
C SER A 185 -12.10 8.84 -14.70
N LEU A 186 -11.49 7.72 -15.12
CA LEU A 186 -12.09 6.75 -16.04
C LEU A 186 -12.88 5.64 -15.33
N VAL A 187 -12.62 5.41 -14.03
CA VAL A 187 -13.28 4.37 -13.22
C VAL A 187 -14.82 4.41 -13.34
N PRO A 188 -15.52 5.56 -13.27
CA PRO A 188 -16.98 5.59 -13.38
C PRO A 188 -17.54 5.08 -14.71
N GLY A 189 -16.72 5.02 -15.77
CA GLY A 189 -17.11 4.54 -17.10
C GLY A 189 -16.68 3.09 -17.39
N SER A 190 -16.08 2.38 -16.43
CA SER A 190 -15.58 1.01 -16.61
C SER A 190 -16.66 -0.02 -16.25
N ALA A 191 -17.09 -0.80 -17.23
CA ALA A 191 -18.04 -1.90 -17.03
C ALA A 191 -17.40 -3.07 -16.27
N LEU A 192 -16.06 -3.20 -16.31
CA LEU A 192 -15.35 -4.17 -15.47
C LEU A 192 -15.57 -3.91 -13.97
N LEU A 193 -15.67 -2.63 -13.57
CA LEU A 193 -15.76 -2.20 -12.18
C LEU A 193 -17.19 -1.96 -11.69
N GLU A 194 -18.12 -1.72 -12.60
CA GLU A 194 -19.54 -1.58 -12.28
C GLU A 194 -20.05 -2.83 -11.54
N ASP A 195 -20.70 -2.61 -10.39
CA ASP A 195 -21.15 -3.65 -9.45
C ASP A 195 -20.07 -4.68 -9.03
N SER A 196 -18.78 -4.40 -9.23
CA SER A 196 -17.71 -5.31 -8.81
C SER A 196 -17.43 -5.23 -7.31
N VAL A 197 -16.74 -6.25 -6.78
CA VAL A 197 -16.18 -6.24 -5.42
C VAL A 197 -14.67 -6.13 -5.53
N ILE A 198 -14.07 -5.16 -4.84
CA ILE A 198 -12.63 -4.97 -4.86
C ILE A 198 -12.07 -5.06 -3.44
N ALA A 199 -11.02 -5.84 -3.27
CA ALA A 199 -10.37 -6.07 -1.99
C ALA A 199 -8.91 -5.62 -2.05
N PHE A 200 -8.40 -5.04 -0.96
CA PHE A 200 -7.02 -4.59 -0.81
C PHE A 200 -6.38 -5.35 0.35
N ASP A 201 -5.31 -6.09 0.06
CA ASP A 201 -4.57 -6.86 1.05
C ASP A 201 -3.06 -6.59 1.02
N GLY A 202 -2.43 -6.56 2.19
CA GLY A 202 -0.99 -6.38 2.34
C GLY A 202 -0.47 -4.94 2.27
N PHE A 203 -1.36 -3.94 2.24
CA PHE A 203 -0.96 -2.52 2.26
C PHE A 203 -0.87 -1.97 3.70
N THR A 204 0.18 -1.20 3.99
CA THR A 204 0.32 -0.45 5.26
C THR A 204 -0.24 0.96 5.18
N GLY A 205 -0.44 1.46 3.96
CA GLY A 205 -1.06 2.73 3.63
C GLY A 205 -1.00 2.97 2.12
N PHE A 206 -1.57 4.11 1.71
CA PHE A 206 -1.67 4.50 0.31
C PHE A 206 -1.12 5.91 0.10
N THR A 207 -0.67 6.20 -1.11
CA THR A 207 -0.27 7.56 -1.51
C THR A 207 -1.50 8.42 -1.82
N PRO A 208 -1.42 9.76 -1.80
CA PRO A 208 -2.55 10.62 -2.16
C PRO A 208 -3.17 10.30 -3.53
N VAL A 209 -2.35 9.99 -4.53
CA VAL A 209 -2.84 9.57 -5.86
C VAL A 209 -3.63 8.26 -5.78
N GLN A 210 -3.18 7.28 -4.99
CA GLN A 210 -3.91 6.03 -4.76
C GLN A 210 -5.20 6.25 -3.98
N TYR A 211 -5.24 7.16 -3.00
CA TYR A 211 -6.49 7.53 -2.32
C TYR A 211 -7.52 8.14 -3.26
N ARG A 212 -7.11 8.95 -4.25
CA ARG A 212 -8.04 9.44 -5.28
C ARG A 212 -8.67 8.29 -6.09
N LEU A 213 -7.86 7.32 -6.51
CA LEU A 213 -8.36 6.12 -7.18
C LEU A 213 -9.30 5.31 -6.28
N LEU A 214 -8.94 5.12 -5.00
CA LEU A 214 -9.79 4.46 -4.02
C LEU A 214 -11.14 5.17 -3.85
N GLY A 215 -11.17 6.51 -3.86
CA GLY A 215 -12.42 7.27 -3.82
C GLY A 215 -13.32 6.99 -5.03
N ALA A 216 -12.76 6.99 -6.24
CA ALA A 216 -13.50 6.64 -7.45
C ALA A 216 -14.02 5.20 -7.42
N LEU A 217 -13.21 4.26 -6.92
CA LEU A 217 -13.59 2.86 -6.73
C LEU A 217 -14.71 2.72 -5.68
N MET A 218 -14.66 3.44 -4.56
CA MET A 218 -15.70 3.41 -3.54
C MET A 218 -17.05 3.95 -4.05
N ALA A 219 -17.02 4.86 -5.02
CA ALA A 219 -18.21 5.41 -5.66
C ALA A 219 -18.80 4.50 -6.76
N THR A 220 -17.97 3.67 -7.40
CA THR A 220 -18.36 2.85 -8.57
C THR A 220 -18.57 1.38 -8.22
N CYS A 221 -17.65 0.79 -7.46
CA CYS A 221 -17.75 -0.59 -7.01
C CYS A 221 -18.84 -0.73 -5.94
N SER A 222 -19.52 -1.87 -5.95
CA SER A 222 -20.51 -2.21 -4.93
C SER A 222 -19.91 -2.25 -3.52
N GLU A 223 -18.70 -2.79 -3.38
CA GLU A 223 -18.01 -3.01 -2.12
C GLU A 223 -16.50 -2.89 -2.30
N VAL A 224 -15.88 -2.18 -1.35
CA VAL A 224 -14.44 -2.05 -1.21
C VAL A 224 -14.04 -2.63 0.14
N ILE A 225 -13.23 -3.69 0.14
CA ILE A 225 -12.79 -4.40 1.34
C ILE A 225 -11.32 -4.11 1.57
N CYS A 226 -10.94 -3.63 2.75
CA CYS A 226 -9.53 -3.37 3.09
C CYS A 226 -9.11 -4.23 4.29
N THR A 227 -8.03 -4.99 4.16
CA THR A 227 -7.40 -5.63 5.33
C THR A 227 -6.51 -4.62 6.05
N VAL A 228 -6.55 -4.60 7.38
CA VAL A 228 -5.72 -3.70 8.19
C VAL A 228 -5.10 -4.49 9.33
N THR A 229 -3.78 -4.39 9.45
CA THR A 229 -3.03 -5.06 10.51
C THR A 229 -3.07 -4.23 11.79
N ILE A 230 -3.91 -4.62 12.72
CA ILE A 230 -4.11 -3.96 14.01
C ILE A 230 -4.65 -5.01 14.99
N PRO A 231 -4.08 -5.13 16.20
CA PRO A 231 -4.48 -6.12 17.19
C PRO A 231 -5.68 -5.63 18.01
N ALA A 232 -6.26 -6.51 18.82
CA ALA A 232 -7.53 -6.27 19.52
C ALA A 232 -7.42 -5.21 20.62
N GLU A 233 -6.23 -5.05 21.18
CA GLU A 233 -5.93 -4.14 22.28
C GLU A 233 -5.83 -2.67 21.84
N GLU A 234 -5.73 -2.43 20.53
CA GLU A 234 -5.65 -1.09 19.97
C GLU A 234 -7.05 -0.50 19.73
N ASP A 235 -7.21 0.79 20.03
CA ASP A 235 -8.38 1.53 19.58
C ASP A 235 -8.26 1.83 18.09
N LEU A 236 -9.05 1.08 17.29
CA LEU A 236 -9.12 1.16 15.83
C LEU A 236 -9.34 2.58 15.30
N TYR A 237 -10.08 3.40 16.04
CA TYR A 237 -10.61 4.68 15.57
C TYR A 237 -10.01 5.89 16.31
N SER A 238 -8.96 5.65 17.10
CA SER A 238 -8.27 6.66 17.90
C SER A 238 -7.43 7.66 17.10
N PHE A 239 -7.33 7.51 15.77
CA PHE A 239 -6.57 8.44 14.96
C PHE A 239 -7.19 9.84 14.99
N ARG A 240 -6.53 10.74 15.71
CA ARG A 240 -6.79 12.18 15.76
C ARG A 240 -5.46 12.92 15.57
N GLU A 241 -5.54 14.22 15.29
CA GLU A 241 -4.35 15.08 15.39
C GLU A 241 -3.73 14.90 16.79
N GLY A 242 -2.49 14.35 16.83
CA GLY A 242 -1.77 14.08 18.07
C GLY A 242 -1.48 12.61 18.41
N VAL A 243 -1.90 11.62 17.59
CA VAL A 243 -1.36 10.25 17.75
C VAL A 243 0.16 10.32 17.55
N PRO A 244 0.97 9.87 18.53
CA PRO A 244 2.40 9.95 18.40
C PRO A 244 2.89 9.05 17.26
N GLU A 245 3.83 9.56 16.44
CA GLU A 245 4.40 8.79 15.32
C GLU A 245 5.14 7.52 15.79
N GLN A 246 5.54 7.47 17.07
CA GLN A 246 6.15 6.29 17.69
C GLN A 246 5.16 5.17 18.06
N ASP A 247 3.85 5.36 17.88
CA ASP A 247 2.86 4.29 18.05
C ASP A 247 3.12 3.18 17.03
N LEU A 248 3.22 1.93 17.50
CA LEU A 248 3.53 0.75 16.68
C LEU A 248 2.54 0.57 15.52
N PHE A 249 1.27 0.95 15.72
CA PHE A 249 0.20 0.84 14.74
C PHE A 249 -0.24 2.21 14.18
N TYR A 250 0.62 3.23 14.27
CA TYR A 250 0.38 4.57 13.72
C TYR A 250 -0.07 4.51 12.25
N LEU A 251 0.65 3.75 11.41
CA LEU A 251 0.32 3.61 9.98
C LEU A 251 -1.05 2.97 9.77
N SER A 252 -1.38 1.91 10.51
CA SER A 252 -2.68 1.25 10.43
C SER A 252 -3.82 2.20 10.81
N LYS A 253 -3.69 2.92 11.92
CA LYS A 253 -4.67 3.91 12.39
C LYS A 253 -4.83 5.06 11.40
N LYS A 254 -3.73 5.57 10.86
CA LYS A 254 -3.72 6.61 9.80
C LYS A 254 -4.44 6.12 8.55
N THR A 255 -4.18 4.89 8.11
CA THR A 255 -4.80 4.30 6.93
C THR A 255 -6.31 4.11 7.09
N ILE A 256 -6.78 3.64 8.25
CA ILE A 256 -8.22 3.57 8.55
C ILE A 256 -8.85 4.95 8.40
N PHE A 257 -8.30 5.95 9.07
CA PHE A 257 -8.83 7.31 9.02
C PHE A 257 -8.83 7.91 7.60
N GLN A 258 -7.75 7.74 6.83
CA GLN A 258 -7.68 8.26 5.48
C GLN A 258 -8.66 7.55 4.53
N LEU A 259 -8.89 6.24 4.69
CA LEU A 259 -9.89 5.50 3.92
C LEU A 259 -11.30 5.99 4.23
N GLU A 260 -11.65 6.16 5.51
CA GLU A 260 -12.97 6.68 5.88
C GLU A 260 -13.16 8.15 5.44
N LYS A 261 -12.10 8.97 5.51
CA LYS A 261 -12.10 10.32 4.95
C LYS A 261 -12.28 10.32 3.43
N THR A 262 -11.68 9.36 2.74
CA THR A 262 -11.83 9.18 1.29
C THR A 262 -13.27 8.79 0.94
N GLU A 263 -13.88 7.88 1.70
CA GLU A 263 -15.30 7.54 1.58
C GLU A 263 -16.20 8.78 1.75
N TRP A 264 -15.92 9.60 2.76
CA TRP A 264 -16.63 10.86 2.97
C TRP A 264 -16.48 11.85 1.80
N LEU A 265 -15.27 12.05 1.28
CA LEU A 265 -15.02 12.93 0.15
C LEU A 265 -15.80 12.47 -1.09
N ALA A 266 -15.75 11.17 -1.41
CA ALA A 266 -16.45 10.59 -2.54
C ALA A 266 -17.98 10.79 -2.42
N GLN A 267 -18.56 10.60 -1.23
CA GLN A 267 -20.00 10.84 -1.02
C GLN A 267 -20.36 12.32 -1.11
N ARG A 268 -19.51 13.20 -0.59
CA ARG A 268 -19.72 14.64 -0.62
C ARG A 268 -19.65 15.22 -2.04
N GLU A 269 -18.84 14.64 -2.92
CA GLU A 269 -18.79 15.01 -4.34
C GLU A 269 -20.11 14.68 -5.06
N VAL A 270 -20.79 13.60 -4.67
CA VAL A 270 -22.06 13.17 -5.26
C VAL A 270 -23.26 13.92 -4.66
N ASP A 271 -23.32 14.06 -3.34
CA ASP A 271 -24.41 14.75 -2.63
C ASP A 271 -23.86 15.67 -1.54
N PHE A 272 -23.38 16.85 -1.96
CA PHE A 272 -22.86 17.86 -1.07
C PHE A 272 -23.88 18.35 -0.03
N ALA A 273 -25.17 18.42 -0.39
CA ALA A 273 -26.19 19.05 0.43
C ALA A 273 -26.58 18.20 1.64
N HIS A 274 -26.57 16.86 1.50
CA HIS A 274 -26.98 15.94 2.58
C HIS A 274 -25.81 15.24 3.25
N THR A 275 -24.60 15.32 2.70
CA THR A 275 -23.41 14.75 3.36
C THR A 275 -23.03 15.61 4.58
N PRO A 276 -23.04 15.04 5.80
CA PRO A 276 -22.70 15.79 7.01
C PRO A 276 -21.21 16.15 7.05
N ASP A 277 -20.80 16.93 8.06
CA ASP A 277 -19.39 17.15 8.35
C ASP A 277 -18.66 15.82 8.64
N LEU A 278 -17.33 15.83 8.49
CA LEU A 278 -16.51 14.63 8.57
C LEU A 278 -16.73 13.88 9.88
N ASP A 279 -16.72 14.56 11.03
CA ASP A 279 -16.82 13.88 12.32
C ASP A 279 -18.16 13.15 12.48
N ARG A 280 -19.27 13.82 12.15
CA ARG A 280 -20.60 13.19 12.17
C ARG A 280 -20.73 12.06 11.17
N PHE A 281 -20.12 12.22 9.98
CA PHE A 281 -20.09 11.19 8.97
C PHE A 281 -19.38 9.92 9.46
N LEU A 282 -18.18 10.09 10.01
CA LEU A 282 -17.36 8.99 10.53
C LEU A 282 -18.11 8.25 11.65
N GLU A 283 -18.71 8.98 12.59
CA GLU A 283 -19.47 8.37 13.68
C GLU A 283 -20.65 7.55 13.14
N ALA A 284 -21.44 8.11 12.23
CA ALA A 284 -22.59 7.42 11.64
C ALA A 284 -22.18 6.16 10.88
N GLN A 285 -21.13 6.24 10.04
CA GLN A 285 -20.64 5.10 9.26
C GLN A 285 -20.07 3.99 10.15
N ARG A 286 -19.28 4.34 11.17
CA ARG A 286 -18.75 3.37 12.14
C ARG A 286 -19.88 2.68 12.92
N GLN A 287 -20.90 3.42 13.34
CA GLN A 287 -22.08 2.83 13.98
C GLN A 287 -22.85 1.91 13.02
N LEU A 288 -23.01 2.30 11.76
CA LEU A 288 -23.67 1.48 10.73
C LEU A 288 -22.92 0.16 10.51
N ARG A 289 -21.59 0.24 10.29
CA ARG A 289 -20.73 -0.94 10.12
C ARG A 289 -20.80 -1.87 11.31
N LYS A 290 -20.78 -1.32 12.54
CA LYS A 290 -20.93 -2.09 13.79
C LYS A 290 -22.31 -2.75 13.92
N ARG A 291 -23.39 -2.01 13.65
CA ARG A 291 -24.78 -2.54 13.75
C ARG A 291 -25.04 -3.65 12.76
N ARG A 292 -24.52 -3.52 11.54
CA ARG A 292 -24.67 -4.52 10.47
C ARG A 292 -23.65 -5.66 10.55
N GLY A 293 -22.65 -5.57 11.43
CA GLY A 293 -21.59 -6.55 11.55
C GLY A 293 -20.75 -6.69 10.26
N ILE A 294 -20.61 -5.60 9.52
CA ILE A 294 -19.93 -5.61 8.20
C ILE A 294 -18.42 -5.77 8.40
N ASP A 295 -17.82 -5.02 9.33
CA ASP A 295 -16.39 -5.16 9.61
C ASP A 295 -16.10 -6.49 10.30
N ARG A 296 -15.08 -7.20 9.81
CA ARG A 296 -14.67 -8.49 10.36
C ARG A 296 -13.50 -8.30 11.33
N LEU A 297 -13.66 -8.79 12.55
CA LEU A 297 -12.64 -8.73 13.60
C LEU A 297 -12.01 -10.10 13.81
N LEU A 298 -10.75 -10.26 13.40
CA LEU A 298 -9.95 -11.49 13.59
C LEU A 298 -8.99 -11.30 14.78
N PHE A 299 -9.57 -11.24 15.98
CA PHE A 299 -8.87 -10.93 17.24
C PHE A 299 -8.63 -12.17 18.12
N GLY A 300 -8.37 -13.32 17.49
CA GLY A 300 -7.99 -14.54 18.21
C GLY A 300 -6.65 -14.37 18.93
N ASN A 301 -6.55 -14.89 20.16
CA ASN A 301 -5.33 -14.95 20.94
C ASN A 301 -5.11 -16.37 21.48
N PRO A 302 -4.05 -17.10 21.07
CA PRO A 302 -3.05 -16.70 20.08
C PRO A 302 -3.64 -16.54 18.68
N VAL A 303 -2.98 -15.74 17.83
CA VAL A 303 -3.36 -15.63 16.41
C VAL A 303 -3.30 -17.00 15.74
N VAL A 304 -4.13 -17.21 14.72
CA VAL A 304 -4.31 -18.52 14.04
C VAL A 304 -2.96 -19.13 13.61
N ARG A 305 -2.05 -18.32 13.05
CA ARG A 305 -0.72 -18.79 12.62
C ARG A 305 0.12 -19.37 13.76
N LEU A 306 -0.07 -18.88 14.99
CA LEU A 306 0.75 -19.20 16.15
C LEU A 306 0.00 -20.07 17.17
N SER A 307 -1.16 -20.63 16.81
CA SER A 307 -1.98 -21.43 17.74
C SER A 307 -1.24 -22.62 18.33
N ASN A 308 -0.34 -23.22 17.54
CA ASN A 308 0.45 -24.38 17.92
C ASN A 308 1.90 -24.02 18.29
N ASN A 309 2.21 -22.73 18.49
CA ASN A 309 3.56 -22.27 18.82
C ASN A 309 3.53 -21.21 19.95
N PRO A 310 3.40 -21.66 21.23
CA PRO A 310 3.30 -20.76 22.37
C PRO A 310 4.47 -19.77 22.54
N PRO A 311 5.76 -20.15 22.30
CA PRO A 311 6.87 -19.21 22.39
C PRO A 311 6.76 -18.05 21.38
N LEU A 312 6.42 -18.33 20.13
CA LEU A 312 6.24 -17.29 19.11
C LEU A 312 4.97 -16.47 19.36
N ALA A 313 3.88 -17.08 19.81
CA ALA A 313 2.67 -16.36 20.19
C ALA A 313 2.93 -15.37 21.32
N PHE A 314 3.70 -15.78 22.33
CA PHE A 314 4.12 -14.89 23.41
C PHE A 314 4.97 -13.72 22.89
N LEU A 315 5.92 -14.01 21.98
CA LEU A 315 6.74 -12.98 21.36
C LEU A 315 5.88 -11.97 20.60
N GLU A 316 4.96 -12.42 19.74
CA GLU A 316 4.06 -11.53 18.98
C GLU A 316 3.19 -10.67 19.91
N ALA A 317 2.68 -11.25 21.00
CA ALA A 317 1.89 -10.54 22.00
C ALA A 317 2.73 -9.54 22.84
N GLY A 318 4.05 -9.74 22.97
CA GLY A 318 4.93 -8.91 23.81
C GLY A 318 5.88 -7.97 23.07
N LEU A 319 6.12 -8.20 21.77
CA LEU A 319 7.13 -7.48 20.99
C LEU A 319 6.77 -5.99 20.89
N PHE A 320 7.73 -5.11 21.23
CA PHE A 320 7.57 -3.65 21.27
C PHE A 320 6.46 -3.13 22.22
N ARG A 321 5.98 -3.95 23.15
CA ARG A 321 5.01 -3.55 24.18
C ARG A 321 5.67 -3.45 25.55
N TYR A 322 5.29 -2.42 26.30
CA TYR A 322 5.80 -2.16 27.65
C TYR A 322 4.66 -2.25 28.69
N PRO A 323 4.94 -2.73 29.91
CA PRO A 323 6.21 -3.31 30.36
C PRO A 323 6.47 -4.71 29.75
N PHE A 324 7.75 -5.06 29.61
CA PHE A 324 8.13 -6.39 29.11
C PHE A 324 7.67 -7.49 30.06
N LYS A 325 7.19 -8.58 29.48
CA LYS A 325 6.81 -9.81 30.19
C LYS A 325 7.83 -10.91 29.89
N SER A 326 8.03 -11.82 30.84
CA SER A 326 8.91 -13.00 30.65
C SER A 326 8.10 -14.23 30.28
N PHE A 327 8.60 -15.01 29.32
CA PHE A 327 8.06 -16.34 29.01
C PHE A 327 8.65 -17.36 29.97
N SER A 328 7.82 -18.16 30.64
CA SER A 328 8.26 -19.09 31.70
C SER A 328 8.41 -20.55 31.26
N GLN A 329 7.94 -20.89 30.05
CA GLN A 329 8.00 -22.26 29.53
C GLN A 329 9.24 -22.46 28.65
N GLU A 330 9.54 -23.72 28.31
CA GLU A 330 10.62 -24.05 27.38
C GLU A 330 10.31 -23.51 25.98
N ALA A 331 11.25 -22.77 25.40
CA ALA A 331 11.13 -22.16 24.08
C ALA A 331 11.85 -22.99 23.01
N SER A 332 11.31 -24.18 22.70
CA SER A 332 11.92 -25.11 21.74
C SER A 332 11.87 -24.65 20.28
N THR A 333 11.02 -23.67 19.95
CA THR A 333 10.79 -23.18 18.58
C THR A 333 11.50 -21.85 18.26
N LEU A 334 12.10 -21.20 19.26
CA LEU A 334 12.78 -19.91 19.11
C LEU A 334 14.25 -20.07 19.50
N HIS A 335 15.14 -19.81 18.54
CA HIS A 335 16.58 -19.93 18.77
C HIS A 335 17.30 -18.62 18.48
N LEU A 336 18.14 -18.19 19.42
CA LEU A 336 19.08 -17.10 19.22
C LEU A 336 20.47 -17.67 18.94
N SER A 337 21.16 -17.04 18.01
CA SER A 337 22.35 -17.54 17.37
C SER A 337 23.34 -16.38 17.22
N VAL A 338 24.60 -16.61 17.56
CA VAL A 338 25.69 -15.65 17.35
C VAL A 338 26.72 -16.31 16.43
N SER A 339 27.19 -15.56 15.44
CA SER A 339 28.21 -15.94 14.47
C SER A 339 29.28 -14.84 14.40
N LEU A 340 30.54 -15.20 14.15
CA LEU A 340 31.64 -14.23 14.11
C LEU A 340 31.77 -13.57 12.73
N THR A 341 31.34 -14.26 11.68
CA THR A 341 31.35 -13.79 10.30
C THR A 341 30.02 -14.06 9.60
N ARG A 342 29.77 -13.37 8.49
CA ARG A 342 28.57 -13.59 7.66
C ARG A 342 28.60 -14.98 7.02
N GLU A 343 29.78 -15.46 6.63
CA GLU A 343 29.99 -16.78 6.06
C GLU A 343 29.61 -17.90 7.04
N GLU A 344 29.94 -17.72 8.33
CA GLU A 344 29.55 -18.64 9.39
C GLU A 344 28.03 -18.62 9.64
N GLU A 345 27.42 -17.43 9.66
CA GLU A 345 25.97 -17.27 9.80
C GLU A 345 25.24 -17.99 8.66
N ILE A 346 25.63 -17.75 7.42
CA ILE A 346 25.07 -18.40 6.23
C ILE A 346 25.25 -19.92 6.31
N SER A 347 26.46 -20.38 6.65
CA SER A 347 26.75 -21.82 6.78
C SER A 347 25.89 -22.48 7.86
N ARG A 348 25.63 -21.79 8.97
CA ARG A 348 24.74 -22.27 10.04
C ARG A 348 23.30 -22.35 9.56
N VAL A 349 22.78 -21.31 8.91
CA VAL A 349 21.43 -21.30 8.33
C VAL A 349 21.25 -22.45 7.35
N PHE A 350 22.22 -22.71 6.46
CA PHE A 350 22.15 -23.85 5.55
C PHE A 350 22.12 -25.20 6.26
N ARG A 351 22.89 -25.38 7.33
CA ARG A 351 22.85 -26.60 8.15
C ARG A 351 21.49 -26.76 8.80
N THR A 352 20.94 -25.70 9.39
CA THR A 352 19.60 -25.71 10.00
C THR A 352 18.52 -26.07 8.99
N ILE A 353 18.52 -25.45 7.80
CA ILE A 353 17.58 -25.80 6.72
C ILE A 353 17.72 -27.28 6.33
N ARG A 354 18.95 -27.76 6.15
CA ARG A 354 19.21 -29.17 5.80
C ARG A 354 18.72 -30.14 6.88
N THR A 355 18.90 -29.79 8.15
CA THR A 355 18.40 -30.57 9.28
C THR A 355 16.88 -30.61 9.26
N LEU A 356 16.21 -29.45 9.13
CA LEU A 356 14.76 -29.38 9.06
C LEU A 356 14.18 -30.20 7.90
N ILE A 357 14.75 -30.12 6.69
CA ILE A 357 14.28 -30.91 5.53
C ILE A 357 14.49 -32.42 5.74
N ARG A 358 15.49 -32.82 6.55
CA ARG A 358 15.81 -34.25 6.78
C ARG A 358 15.07 -34.86 7.96
N GLU A 359 14.75 -34.08 8.97
CA GLU A 359 14.06 -34.51 10.18
C GLU A 359 12.53 -34.39 10.05
N ASP A 360 12.05 -33.59 9.11
CA ASP A 360 10.62 -33.48 8.81
C ASP A 360 10.18 -34.64 7.89
N GLU A 361 9.66 -35.72 8.49
CA GLU A 361 9.09 -36.88 7.78
C GLU A 361 7.80 -36.54 6.99
N THR A 362 7.35 -35.28 6.99
CA THR A 362 6.11 -34.84 6.34
C THR A 362 6.30 -34.02 5.05
N LEU A 363 7.53 -33.86 4.56
CA LEU A 363 7.85 -33.22 3.28
C LEU A 363 7.83 -34.16 2.07
#